data_AF-A1WLD0-F1
#
_entry.id   AF-A1WLD0-F1
#
_cell.length_a   1.000
_cell.length_b   1.000
_cell.length_c   1.000
_cell.angle_alpha   90.00
_cell.angle_beta   90.00
_cell.angle_gamma   90.00
#
_symmetry.space_group_name_H-M   'P 1'
#
loop_
_entity.id
_entity.type
_entity.pdbx_description
1 polymer ?
#
loop_
_entity_poly.entity_id
_entity_poly.type
_entity_poly.pdbx_seq_one_letter_code
_entity_poly.pdbx_strand_id
1 'polypeptide(L)'
;MGAAGCVSALREAIFALAVDGWASVDAAADWISAQYPDQTPEKYGCRTWRQVIHESRRFDLRYRDEDCRKQAWYQERTKVQKVGR
;
A
#
# COMPACT_ATOMS: atom_id res chain seq x y z
N MET A 1 7.23 12.86 12.53
CA MET A 1 7.51 11.49 13.03
C MET A 1 6.35 10.51 12.75
N GLY A 2 5.56 10.69 11.67
CA GLY A 2 4.28 9.97 11.50
C GLY A 2 4.02 9.28 10.16
N ALA A 3 4.94 9.34 9.19
CA ALA A 3 4.73 8.69 7.88
C ALA A 3 5.41 7.31 7.77
N ALA A 4 6.35 6.97 8.67
CA ALA A 4 7.09 5.71 8.59
C ALA A 4 6.21 4.49 8.90
N GLY A 5 5.21 4.63 9.79
CA GLY A 5 4.31 3.54 10.17
C GLY A 5 3.42 3.05 9.03
N CYS A 6 2.77 3.96 8.29
CA CYS A 6 1.90 3.58 7.17
C CYS A 6 2.67 2.91 6.05
N VAL A 7 3.86 3.43 5.73
CA VAL A 7 4.71 2.86 4.66
C VAL A 7 5.16 1.46 5.05
N SER A 8 5.54 1.24 6.31
CA SER A 8 5.87 -0.10 6.81
C SER A 8 4.65 -1.02 6.78
N ALA A 9 3.48 -0.59 7.25
CA ALA A 9 2.27 -1.40 7.22
C ALA A 9 1.84 -1.78 5.79
N LEU A 10 1.92 -0.83 4.85
CA LEU A 10 1.66 -1.08 3.43
C LEU A 10 2.66 -2.05 2.82
N ARG A 11 3.93 -1.96 3.22
CA ARG A 11 5.00 -2.88 2.78
C ARG A 11 4.80 -4.29 3.31
N GLU A 12 4.43 -4.43 4.59
CA GLU A 12 4.13 -5.73 5.17
C GLU A 12 2.88 -6.36 4.54
N ALA A 13 1.85 -5.55 4.27
CA ALA A 13 0.68 -5.99 3.54
C ALA A 13 1.05 -6.46 2.11
N ILE A 14 1.96 -5.77 1.42
CA ILE A 14 2.51 -6.27 0.14
C ILE A 14 3.22 -7.61 0.36
N PHE A 15 4.12 -7.73 1.34
CA PHE A 15 4.82 -9.00 1.59
C PHE A 15 3.89 -10.16 1.92
N ALA A 16 2.78 -9.90 2.60
CA ALA A 16 1.80 -10.90 3.00
C ALA A 16 0.80 -11.25 1.88
N LEU A 17 0.41 -10.27 1.05
CA LEU A 17 -0.69 -10.40 0.08
C LEU A 17 -0.25 -10.27 -1.38
N ALA A 18 1.01 -9.96 -1.67
CA ALA A 18 1.45 -9.72 -3.03
C ALA A 18 1.26 -10.96 -3.90
N VAL A 19 0.51 -10.78 -4.97
CA VAL A 19 0.41 -11.72 -6.07
C VAL A 19 1.20 -11.11 -7.23
N ASP A 20 2.26 -11.79 -7.66
CA ASP A 20 3.15 -11.31 -8.73
C ASP A 20 3.84 -9.96 -8.40
N GLY A 21 4.08 -9.69 -7.11
CA GLY A 21 4.68 -8.43 -6.64
C GLY A 21 3.69 -7.28 -6.44
N TRP A 22 2.43 -7.45 -6.82
CA TRP A 22 1.38 -6.44 -6.62
C TRP A 22 0.40 -6.88 -5.54
N ALA A 23 -0.01 -5.95 -4.67
CA ALA A 23 -1.06 -6.18 -3.70
C ALA A 23 -2.28 -5.31 -4.00
N SER A 24 -3.49 -5.85 -3.84
CA SER A 24 -4.71 -5.05 -3.94
C SER A 24 -4.76 -4.06 -2.77
N VAL A 25 -5.06 -2.79 -3.07
CA VAL A 25 -5.26 -1.75 -2.04
C VAL A 25 -6.39 -2.13 -1.09
N ASP A 26 -7.41 -2.83 -1.60
CA ASP A 26 -8.55 -3.31 -0.83
C ASP A 26 -8.12 -4.40 0.16
N ALA A 27 -7.43 -5.44 -0.33
CA ALA A 27 -6.89 -6.51 0.51
C ALA A 27 -5.87 -5.99 1.52
N ALA A 28 -5.03 -5.02 1.14
CA ALA A 28 -4.13 -4.38 2.07
C ALA A 28 -4.84 -3.55 3.13
N ALA A 29 -5.92 -2.85 2.76
CA ALA A 29 -6.74 -2.13 3.72
C ALA A 29 -7.34 -3.06 4.76
N ASP A 30 -7.87 -4.21 4.31
CA ASP A 30 -8.44 -5.24 5.17
C ASP A 30 -7.37 -5.86 6.09
N TRP A 31 -6.21 -6.24 5.54
CA TRP A 31 -5.11 -6.81 6.31
C TRP A 31 -4.54 -5.83 7.33
N ILE A 32 -4.38 -4.56 6.97
CA ILE A 32 -3.92 -3.55 7.93
C ILE A 32 -4.98 -3.30 9.00
N SER A 33 -6.27 -3.28 8.65
CA SER A 33 -7.34 -3.19 9.64
C SER A 33 -7.37 -4.41 10.58
N ALA A 34 -7.00 -5.60 10.10
CA ALA A 34 -6.93 -6.80 10.90
C ALA A 34 -5.69 -6.87 11.82
N GLN A 35 -4.53 -6.48 11.31
CA GLN A 35 -3.26 -6.50 12.06
C GLN A 35 -3.10 -5.28 12.98
N TYR A 36 -3.52 -4.12 12.48
CA TYR A 36 -3.38 -2.82 13.12
C TYR A 36 -4.72 -2.09 13.07
N PRO A 37 -5.73 -2.53 13.85
CA PRO A 37 -7.05 -1.90 13.88
C PRO A 37 -7.00 -0.42 14.30
N ASP A 38 -5.93 0.00 14.98
CA ASP A 38 -5.68 1.38 15.36
C ASP A 38 -5.08 2.24 14.23
N GLN A 39 -4.54 1.62 13.17
CA GLN A 39 -3.99 2.29 11.99
C GLN A 39 -5.05 2.46 10.91
N THR A 40 -5.91 3.46 11.08
CA THR A 40 -6.84 3.87 10.03
C THR A 40 -6.26 5.02 9.20
N PRO A 41 -6.52 5.07 7.88
CA PRO A 41 -6.05 6.18 7.04
C PRO A 41 -6.53 7.54 7.58
N GLU A 42 -7.69 7.60 8.22
CA GLU A 42 -8.24 8.81 8.86
C GLU A 42 -7.35 9.33 9.99
N LYS A 43 -6.78 8.43 10.80
CA LYS A 43 -5.80 8.78 11.85
C LYS A 43 -4.52 9.39 11.27
N TYR A 44 -4.25 9.12 9.99
CA TYR A 44 -3.11 9.68 9.26
C TYR A 44 -3.47 10.93 8.44
N GLY A 45 -4.70 11.44 8.55
CA GLY A 45 -5.18 12.58 7.77
C GLY A 45 -5.51 12.25 6.32
N CYS A 46 -5.54 10.96 5.98
CA CYS A 46 -5.86 10.48 4.65
C CYS A 46 -7.27 9.90 4.59
N ARG A 47 -8.02 10.13 3.51
CA ARG A 47 -9.38 9.55 3.40
C ARG A 47 -9.38 8.08 3.03
N THR A 48 -8.35 7.62 2.33
CA THR A 48 -8.24 6.24 1.84
C THR A 48 -6.79 5.81 1.73
N TRP A 49 -6.52 4.51 1.80
CA TRP A 49 -5.20 3.93 1.52
C TRP A 49 -4.67 4.32 0.13
N ARG A 50 -5.55 4.49 -0.86
CA ARG A 50 -5.21 5.01 -2.19
C ARG A 50 -4.59 6.41 -2.11
N GLN A 51 -5.14 7.28 -1.24
CA GLN A 51 -4.60 8.61 -0.99
C GLN A 51 -3.23 8.53 -0.31
N VAL A 52 -3.06 7.66 0.69
CA VAL A 52 -1.77 7.43 1.38
C VAL A 52 -0.70 6.99 0.37
N ILE A 53 -1.00 6.04 -0.50
CA ILE A 53 -0.09 5.53 -1.53
C ILE A 53 0.30 6.64 -2.51
N HIS A 54 -0.70 7.42 -2.97
CA HIS A 54 -0.49 8.52 -3.91
C HIS A 54 0.33 9.67 -3.30
N GLU A 55 0.03 10.06 -2.06
CA GLU A 55 0.78 11.10 -1.33
C GLU A 55 2.17 10.63 -0.94
N SER A 56 2.34 9.35 -0.61
CA SER A 56 3.64 8.78 -0.26
C SER A 56 4.62 8.84 -1.42
N ARG A 57 4.16 8.82 -2.68
CA ARG A 57 4.97 8.73 -3.91
C ARG A 57 6.04 7.63 -3.92
N ARG A 58 5.96 6.69 -2.97
CA ARG A 58 6.86 5.53 -2.76
C ARG A 58 6.28 4.24 -3.32
N PHE A 59 5.05 4.26 -3.76
CA PHE A 59 4.33 3.12 -4.26
C PHE A 59 3.82 3.45 -5.66
N ASP A 60 3.93 2.49 -6.55
CA ASP A 60 3.27 2.55 -7.85
C ASP A 60 1.84 2.04 -7.68
N LEU A 61 0.87 2.80 -8.18
CA LEU A 61 -0.54 2.45 -8.16
C LEU A 61 -0.99 2.15 -9.59
N ARG A 62 -1.54 0.97 -9.82
CA ARG A 62 -2.06 0.52 -11.11
C ARG A 62 -3.48 0.00 -10.94
N TYR A 63 -4.38 0.45 -11.80
CA TYR A 63 -5.75 -0.04 -11.82
C TYR A 63 -5.79 -1.27 -12.74
N ARG A 64 -6.30 -2.40 -12.23
CA ARG A 64 -6.65 -3.58 -13.01
C ARG A 64 -8.15 -3.76 -12.95
N ASP A 65 -8.74 -4.06 -14.10
CA ASP A 65 -10.12 -4.52 -14.18
C ASP A 65 -10.11 -6.01 -13.82
N GLU A 66 -10.44 -6.31 -12.57
CA GLU A 66 -10.57 -7.67 -12.03
C GLU A 66 -12.02 -7.84 -11.58
N ASP A 67 -12.67 -8.90 -12.04
CA ASP A 67 -14.05 -9.26 -11.67
C ASP A 67 -15.07 -8.11 -11.86
N CYS A 68 -15.09 -7.52 -13.06
CA CYS A 68 -16.02 -6.42 -13.42
C CYS A 68 -15.91 -5.15 -12.56
N ARG A 69 -14.90 -5.02 -11.68
CA ARG A 69 -14.60 -3.82 -10.92
C ARG A 69 -13.14 -3.38 -11.11
N LYS A 70 -12.94 -2.07 -11.16
CA LYS A 70 -11.59 -1.49 -11.15
C LYS A 70 -11.00 -1.65 -9.75
N GLN A 71 -10.17 -2.68 -9.57
CA GLN A 71 -9.36 -2.82 -8.38
C GLN A 71 -8.08 -2.00 -8.54
N ALA A 72 -7.79 -1.22 -7.50
CA ALA A 72 -6.52 -0.53 -7.40
C ALA A 72 -5.50 -1.51 -6.81
N TRP A 73 -4.46 -1.81 -7.57
CA TRP A 73 -3.33 -2.61 -7.15
C TRP A 73 -2.14 -1.69 -6.94
N TYR A 74 -1.33 -1.98 -5.95
CA TYR A 74 -0.14 -1.20 -5.68
C TYR A 74 1.06 -2.11 -5.45
N GLN A 75 2.23 -1.61 -5.80
CA GLN A 75 3.50 -2.27 -5.58
C GLN A 75 4.43 -1.28 -4.90
N GLU A 76 5.26 -1.76 -3.97
CA GLU A 76 6.35 -0.96 -3.46
C GLU A 76 7.24 -0.59 -4.63
N ARG A 77 7.42 0.72 -4.85
CA ARG A 77 8.45 1.19 -5.75
C ARG A 77 9.75 0.99 -5.00
N THR A 78 10.18 -0.28 -4.92
CA THR A 78 11.47 -0.64 -4.37
C THR A 78 12.43 0.00 -5.35
N LYS A 79 12.92 1.16 -4.94
CA LYS A 79 13.95 1.87 -5.65
C LYS A 79 15.14 0.94 -5.44
N VAL A 80 15.32 -0.03 -6.35
CA VAL A 80 16.64 -0.59 -6.68
C VAL A 80 17.43 0.59 -7.25
N GLN A 81 17.72 1.58 -6.40
CA GLN A 81 18.83 2.46 -6.59
C GLN A 81 20.01 1.69 -6.02
N LYS A 82 20.48 0.76 -6.85
CA LYS A 82 21.89 0.50 -7.05
C LYS A 82 22.74 0.74 -5.79
N VAL A 83 22.96 -0.33 -5.01
CA VAL A 83 24.21 -0.44 -4.25
C VAL A 83 25.33 -0.47 -5.29
N GLY A 84 25.91 0.70 -5.55
CA GLY A 84 26.99 0.90 -6.49
C GLY A 84 27.95 1.87 -5.85
N ARG A 85 28.89 1.27 -5.11
CA ARG A 85 30.04 1.91 -4.48
C ARG A 85 30.93 2.60 -5.50
#